data_AF-D0ED45-F1
#
_entry.id   AF-D0ED45-F1
#
_cell.length_a   1.000
_cell.length_b   1.000
_cell.length_c   1.000
_cell.angle_alpha   90.00
_cell.angle_beta   90.00
_cell.angle_gamma   90.00
#
_symmetry.space_group_name_H-M   'P 1'
#
loop_
_entity.id
_entity.type
_entity.pdbx_description
1 polymer ?
#
loop_
_entity_poly.entity_id
_entity_poly.type
_entity_poly.pdbx_seq_one_letter_code
_entity_poly.pdbx_strand_id
1 'polypeptide(L)'
;IAQYMATVARNGLQQKAVPTKKAVPRPAAKASKKEAPKAKVDKRLFLRLEKEHPWRQLSPAGLWQQLQSEPDCFLSDACSIHRVRTGFAILTGNEKKREELLDAAPKFSDFGAKLEEASNLVAFRIANVPATIKTPDCTHTVNADWVSLEIYRKT
;
A
#
# COMPACT_ATOMS: atom_id res chain seq x y z
N ILE A 1 32.64 9.43 4.48
CA ILE A 1 31.59 9.69 3.46
C ILE A 1 30.29 9.90 4.23
N ALA A 2 29.61 11.04 4.03
CA ALA A 2 28.32 11.27 4.68
C ALA A 2 27.29 10.27 4.14
N GLN A 3 26.43 9.75 5.01
CA GLN A 3 25.39 8.78 4.66
C GLN A 3 24.05 9.20 5.26
N TYR A 4 22.96 8.78 4.63
CA TYR A 4 21.62 9.06 5.11
C TYR A 4 20.69 7.84 4.98
N MET A 5 19.55 7.89 5.68
CA MET A 5 18.47 6.92 5.53
C MET A 5 17.51 7.41 4.44
N ALA A 6 17.27 6.59 3.42
CA ALA A 6 16.29 6.89 2.39
C ALA A 6 15.02 6.05 2.58
N THR A 7 13.87 6.66 2.31
CA THR A 7 12.59 5.95 2.18
C THR A 7 12.10 6.12 0.76
N VAL A 8 11.88 5.01 0.05
CA VAL A 8 11.39 5.01 -1.34
C VAL A 8 10.14 4.12 -1.42
N ALA A 9 9.07 4.63 -2.01
CA ALA A 9 7.85 3.86 -2.25
C ALA A 9 7.68 3.61 -3.76
N ARG A 10 7.26 2.40 -4.15
CA ARG A 10 6.94 2.07 -5.55
C ARG A 10 5.76 1.11 -5.64
N ASN A 11 5.10 1.07 -6.80
CA ASN A 11 4.01 0.13 -7.05
C ASN A 11 4.55 -1.30 -7.05
N GLY A 12 3.87 -2.20 -6.34
CA GLY A 12 4.33 -3.55 -6.06
C GLY A 12 4.29 -4.45 -7.29
N LEU A 13 5.45 -4.62 -7.93
CA LEU A 13 5.77 -5.83 -8.67
C LEU A 13 6.11 -6.94 -7.67
N GLN A 14 5.66 -8.17 -7.95
CA GLN A 14 5.98 -9.38 -7.17
C GLN A 14 7.47 -9.42 -6.84
N GLN A 15 7.82 -9.38 -5.55
CA GLN A 15 9.21 -9.54 -5.14
C GLN A 15 9.64 -10.96 -5.53
N LYS A 16 10.51 -11.11 -6.53
CA LYS A 16 11.34 -12.31 -6.60
C LYS A 16 12.23 -12.29 -5.37
N ALA A 17 12.18 -13.36 -4.57
CA ALA A 17 12.97 -13.51 -3.37
C ALA A 17 14.45 -13.35 -3.71
N VAL A 18 15.04 -12.21 -3.35
CA VAL A 18 16.48 -11.98 -3.50
C VAL A 18 17.20 -12.84 -2.46
N PRO A 19 18.18 -13.68 -2.85
CA PRO A 19 18.93 -14.46 -1.89
C PRO A 19 19.81 -13.51 -1.08
N THR A 20 19.53 -13.42 0.22
CA THR A 20 20.37 -12.72 1.18
C THR A 20 21.72 -13.43 1.24
N LYS A 21 22.77 -12.79 0.71
CA LYS A 21 24.14 -13.28 0.90
C LYS A 21 24.42 -13.31 2.41
N LYS A 22 24.74 -14.50 2.91
CA LYS A 22 25.01 -14.78 4.33
C LYS A 22 26.16 -13.91 4.83
N ALA A 23 25.96 -13.24 5.97
CA ALA A 23 27.04 -12.71 6.79
C ALA A 23 26.94 -13.33 8.20
N VAL A 24 27.95 -14.15 8.51
CA VAL A 24 28.46 -14.67 9.81
C VAL A 24 27.48 -15.34 10.81
N PRO A 25 27.75 -16.57 11.30
CA PRO A 25 26.85 -17.27 12.20
C PRO A 25 27.02 -16.82 13.67
N ARG A 26 25.92 -16.44 14.32
CA ARG A 26 25.80 -16.29 15.77
C ARG A 26 25.11 -17.55 16.36
N PRO A 27 25.53 -18.10 17.51
CA PRO A 27 25.07 -19.44 17.93
C PRO A 27 23.64 -19.44 18.48
N ALA A 28 22.88 -20.43 18.00
CA ALA A 28 21.68 -21.09 18.52
C ALA A 28 20.78 -20.37 19.54
N ALA A 29 19.65 -19.84 19.05
CA ALA A 29 18.36 -19.95 19.73
C ALA A 29 17.35 -20.50 18.71
N LYS A 30 16.57 -21.51 19.10
CA LYS A 30 15.60 -22.23 18.26
C LYS A 30 14.59 -21.25 17.65
N ALA A 31 14.82 -20.82 16.42
CA ALA A 31 13.86 -20.08 15.62
C ALA A 31 13.25 -21.03 14.58
N SER A 32 12.01 -21.42 14.82
CA SER A 32 11.12 -22.02 13.82
C SER A 32 11.28 -21.28 12.50
N LYS A 33 11.54 -22.01 11.41
CA LYS A 33 11.60 -21.50 10.03
C LYS A 33 10.32 -20.72 9.73
N LYS A 34 10.32 -19.41 9.98
CA LYS A 34 9.29 -18.51 9.47
C LYS A 34 9.63 -18.34 8.00
N GLU A 35 8.92 -19.07 7.13
CA GLU A 35 8.82 -18.68 5.72
C GLU A 35 8.64 -17.17 5.67
N ALA A 36 9.42 -16.51 4.81
CA ALA A 36 9.21 -15.10 4.53
C ALA A 36 7.72 -14.90 4.21
N PRO A 37 7.03 -13.97 4.86
CA PRO A 37 5.61 -13.79 4.62
C PRO A 37 5.45 -13.45 3.14
N LYS A 38 4.84 -14.37 2.37
CA LYS A 38 4.29 -14.05 1.05
C LYS A 38 3.50 -12.76 1.24
N ALA A 39 3.81 -11.74 0.45
CA ALA A 39 3.11 -10.46 0.51
C ALA A 39 1.62 -10.76 0.34
N LYS A 40 0.86 -10.70 1.45
CA LYS A 40 -0.58 -10.87 1.40
C LYS A 40 -1.10 -9.64 0.68
N VAL A 41 -1.63 -9.82 -0.52
CA VAL A 41 -2.34 -8.75 -1.23
C VAL A 41 -3.48 -8.31 -0.32
N ASP A 42 -3.49 -7.02 0.02
CA ASP A 42 -4.58 -6.47 0.81
C ASP A 42 -5.86 -6.52 -0.03
N LYS A 43 -6.86 -7.26 0.47
CA LYS A 43 -8.14 -7.48 -0.23
C LYS A 43 -9.14 -6.37 0.00
N ARG A 44 -8.81 -5.37 0.83
CA ARG A 44 -9.69 -4.26 1.16
C ARG A 44 -9.84 -3.32 -0.03
N LEU A 45 -11.04 -2.78 -0.17
CA LEU A 45 -11.34 -1.65 -1.03
C LEU A 45 -11.35 -0.38 -0.18
N PHE A 46 -10.92 0.73 -0.75
CA PHE A 46 -10.83 2.02 -0.07
C PHE A 46 -11.81 2.99 -0.71
N LEU A 47 -12.76 3.47 0.08
CA LEU A 47 -13.60 4.59 -0.27
C LEU A 47 -12.89 5.87 0.18
N ARG A 48 -12.26 6.55 -0.77
CA ARG A 48 -11.58 7.83 -0.54
C ARG A 48 -12.58 8.96 -0.63
N LEU A 49 -12.51 9.82 0.37
CA LEU A 49 -13.36 11.00 0.50
C LEU A 49 -12.47 12.23 0.61
N GLU A 50 -12.86 13.31 -0.05
CA GLU A 50 -12.23 14.61 0.10
C GLU A 50 -12.32 15.12 1.55
N LYS A 51 -11.50 16.12 1.88
CA LYS A 51 -11.38 16.60 3.27
C LYS A 51 -12.67 17.18 3.82
N GLU A 52 -13.42 17.89 3.00
CA GLU A 52 -14.65 18.57 3.37
C GLU A 52 -15.91 17.70 3.13
N HIS A 53 -15.73 16.44 2.74
CA HIS A 53 -16.84 15.56 2.37
C HIS A 53 -17.76 15.23 3.57
N PRO A 54 -19.10 15.38 3.47
CA PRO A 54 -20.03 15.12 4.57
C PRO A 54 -19.90 13.72 5.16
N TRP A 55 -19.68 12.72 4.29
CA TRP A 55 -19.58 11.31 4.71
C TRP A 55 -18.38 11.04 5.62
N ARG A 56 -17.36 11.91 5.62
CA ARG A 56 -16.17 11.75 6.46
C ARG A 56 -16.46 11.87 7.95
N GLN A 57 -17.56 12.54 8.31
CA GLN A 57 -18.03 12.66 9.69
C GLN A 57 -18.94 11.53 10.13
N LEU A 58 -19.41 10.70 9.19
CA LEU A 58 -20.27 9.57 9.51
C LEU A 58 -19.51 8.51 10.30
N SER A 59 -20.26 7.79 11.13
CA SER A 59 -19.81 6.51 11.65
C SER A 59 -19.84 5.45 10.54
N PRO A 60 -19.13 4.31 10.69
CA PRO A 60 -19.27 3.20 9.76
C PRO A 60 -20.73 2.76 9.55
N ALA A 61 -21.54 2.77 10.61
CA ALA A 61 -22.97 2.45 10.54
C ALA A 61 -23.78 3.51 9.75
N GLY A 62 -23.44 4.80 9.92
CA GLY A 62 -24.08 5.88 9.16
C GLY A 62 -23.76 5.80 7.68
N LEU A 63 -22.51 5.48 7.32
CA LEU A 63 -22.14 5.22 5.92
C LEU A 63 -22.91 4.01 5.36
N TRP A 64 -23.02 2.94 6.16
CA TRP A 64 -23.79 1.75 5.81
C TRP A 64 -25.24 2.09 5.43
N GLN A 65 -25.94 2.86 6.25
CA GLN A 65 -27.33 3.27 5.99
C GLN A 65 -27.46 4.09 4.71
N GLN A 66 -26.50 5.00 4.49
CA GLN A 66 -26.50 5.89 3.35
C GLN A 66 -26.19 5.17 2.03
N LEU A 67 -25.41 4.07 2.09
CA LEU A 67 -25.19 3.20 0.93
C LEU A 67 -26.37 2.26 0.71
N GLN A 68 -27.10 1.86 1.75
CA GLN A 68 -28.33 1.06 1.63
C GLN A 68 -29.51 1.83 1.04
N SER A 69 -29.58 3.15 1.25
CA SER A 69 -30.61 3.98 0.63
C SER A 69 -30.41 4.15 -0.88
N GLU A 70 -29.21 3.85 -1.38
CA GLU A 70 -28.89 3.96 -2.80
C GLU A 70 -29.15 2.64 -3.52
N PRO A 71 -30.07 2.61 -4.50
CA PRO A 71 -30.50 1.37 -5.18
C PRO A 71 -29.38 0.66 -5.96
N ASP A 72 -28.29 1.39 -6.22
CA ASP A 72 -27.15 0.96 -7.01
C ASP A 72 -25.91 0.59 -6.19
N CYS A 73 -25.93 0.77 -4.87
CA CYS A 73 -24.83 0.46 -3.96
C CYS A 73 -25.05 -0.87 -3.23
N PHE A 74 -24.47 -1.94 -3.77
CA PHE A 74 -24.60 -3.29 -3.23
C PHE A 74 -23.54 -3.58 -2.16
N LEU A 75 -23.75 -3.06 -0.94
CA LEU A 75 -23.05 -3.61 0.21
C LEU A 75 -23.84 -4.76 0.80
N SER A 76 -23.29 -5.97 0.68
CA SER A 76 -23.85 -7.15 1.34
C SER A 76 -23.47 -7.19 2.81
N ASP A 77 -24.35 -7.68 3.69
CA ASP A 77 -24.14 -7.85 5.14
C ASP A 77 -22.80 -8.50 5.56
N ALA A 78 -22.18 -9.27 4.67
CA ALA A 78 -20.86 -9.88 4.91
C ALA A 78 -19.68 -8.90 4.76
N CYS A 79 -19.91 -7.65 4.34
CA CYS A 79 -18.88 -6.63 4.22
C CYS A 79 -18.59 -6.02 5.60
N SER A 80 -17.33 -5.72 5.89
CA SER A 80 -16.97 -4.93 7.07
C SER A 80 -16.42 -3.57 6.66
N ILE A 81 -16.94 -2.51 7.27
CA ILE A 81 -16.50 -1.14 7.03
C ILE A 81 -15.67 -0.66 8.22
N HIS A 82 -14.50 -0.13 7.93
CA HIS A 82 -13.59 0.44 8.92
C HIS A 82 -13.31 1.91 8.56
N ARG A 83 -13.33 2.78 9.55
CA ARG A 83 -12.96 4.19 9.36
C ARG A 83 -11.44 4.28 9.15
N VAL A 84 -11.02 5.06 8.16
CA VAL A 84 -9.60 5.36 7.89
C VAL A 84 -9.39 6.86 7.74
N ARG A 85 -8.12 7.30 7.78
CA ARG A 85 -7.79 8.73 7.76
C ARG A 85 -8.39 9.47 6.56
N THR A 86 -8.45 8.83 5.40
CA THR A 86 -8.90 9.41 4.12
C THR A 86 -10.34 9.05 3.75
N GLY A 87 -11.10 8.42 4.64
CA GLY A 87 -12.45 7.93 4.35
C GLY A 87 -12.71 6.58 5.01
N PHE A 88 -13.02 5.54 4.23
CA PHE A 88 -13.37 4.23 4.75
C PHE A 88 -12.66 3.10 4.00
N ALA A 89 -12.47 1.97 4.69
CA ALA A 89 -11.98 0.73 4.12
C ALA A 89 -13.09 -0.32 4.22
N ILE A 90 -13.38 -0.97 3.10
CA ILE A 90 -14.43 -1.97 2.95
C ILE A 90 -13.73 -3.31 2.71
N LEU A 91 -13.94 -4.26 3.60
CA LEU A 91 -13.51 -5.64 3.40
C LEU A 91 -14.71 -6.44 2.90
N THR A 92 -14.64 -6.92 1.68
CA THR A 92 -15.64 -7.84 1.14
C THR A 92 -15.25 -9.27 1.53
N GLY A 93 -16.17 -10.02 2.14
CA GLY A 93 -15.92 -11.43 2.49
C GLY A 93 -15.75 -12.36 1.27
N ASN A 94 -16.02 -11.87 0.05
CA ASN A 94 -15.99 -12.64 -1.19
C ASN A 94 -15.35 -11.83 -2.32
N GLU A 95 -14.54 -12.49 -3.16
CA GLU A 95 -13.87 -11.86 -4.31
C GLU A 95 -14.87 -11.44 -5.40
N LYS A 96 -15.93 -12.23 -5.67
CA LYS A 96 -16.98 -11.83 -6.62
C LYS A 96 -17.64 -10.49 -6.25
N LYS A 97 -17.99 -10.32 -4.96
CA LYS A 97 -18.56 -9.07 -4.45
C LYS A 97 -17.57 -7.90 -4.51
N ARG A 98 -16.27 -8.19 -4.42
CA ARG A 98 -15.20 -7.19 -4.60
C ARG A 98 -15.22 -6.66 -6.02
N GLU A 99 -15.29 -7.56 -7.00
CA GLU A 99 -15.33 -7.22 -8.43
C GLU A 99 -16.61 -6.46 -8.80
N GLU A 100 -17.76 -6.93 -8.32
CA GLU A 100 -19.05 -6.22 -8.51
C GLU A 100 -19.01 -4.79 -7.94
N LEU A 101 -18.43 -4.61 -6.74
CA LEU A 101 -18.31 -3.28 -6.13
C LEU A 101 -17.33 -2.38 -6.90
N LEU A 102 -16.26 -2.96 -7.47
CA LEU A 102 -15.32 -2.24 -8.32
C LEU A 102 -15.92 -1.86 -9.68
N ASP A 103 -16.77 -2.69 -10.26
CA ASP A 103 -17.51 -2.35 -11.48
C ASP A 103 -18.49 -1.19 -11.24
N ALA A 104 -19.06 -1.13 -10.03
CA ALA A 104 -19.86 0.01 -9.57
C ALA A 104 -19.02 1.23 -9.13
N ALA A 105 -17.68 1.16 -9.13
CA ALA A 105 -16.81 2.26 -8.67
C ALA A 105 -17.09 3.62 -9.35
N PRO A 106 -17.40 3.71 -10.66
CA PRO A 106 -17.70 4.98 -11.32
C PRO A 106 -18.86 5.73 -10.65
N LYS A 107 -19.88 5.02 -10.14
CA LYS A 107 -21.06 5.60 -9.49
C LYS A 107 -20.72 6.34 -8.19
N PHE A 108 -19.65 5.94 -7.51
CA PHE A 108 -19.19 6.65 -6.31
C PHE A 108 -18.74 8.08 -6.63
N SER A 109 -18.30 8.34 -7.87
CA SER A 109 -17.89 9.67 -8.32
C SER A 109 -19.06 10.66 -8.28
N ASP A 110 -20.29 10.21 -8.53
CA ASP A 110 -21.50 11.04 -8.47
C ASP A 110 -21.75 11.56 -7.05
N PHE A 111 -21.32 10.78 -6.05
CA PHE A 111 -21.35 11.17 -4.64
C PHE A 111 -20.09 11.93 -4.20
N GLY A 112 -19.17 12.28 -5.10
CA GLY A 112 -17.90 12.91 -4.71
C GLY A 112 -16.94 11.98 -3.95
N ALA A 113 -17.12 10.66 -4.10
CA ALA A 113 -16.31 9.64 -3.47
C ALA A 113 -15.55 8.82 -4.54
N LYS A 114 -14.37 8.30 -4.17
CA LYS A 114 -13.59 7.46 -5.09
C LYS A 114 -13.36 6.10 -4.47
N LEU A 115 -13.96 5.07 -5.05
CA LEU A 115 -13.72 3.69 -4.66
C LEU A 115 -12.50 3.13 -5.41
N GLU A 116 -11.51 2.63 -4.67
CA GLU A 116 -10.28 2.09 -5.24
C GLU A 116 -9.88 0.78 -4.55
N GLU A 117 -9.06 -0.01 -5.24
CA GLU A 117 -8.37 -1.14 -4.61
C GLU A 117 -7.29 -0.67 -3.63
N ALA A 118 -6.91 -1.57 -2.71
CA ALA A 118 -5.72 -1.36 -1.91
C ALA A 118 -4.50 -1.06 -2.79
N SER A 119 -3.80 0.02 -2.47
CA SER A 119 -2.58 0.38 -3.18
C SER A 119 -1.53 -0.70 -2.95
N ASN A 120 -0.96 -1.22 -4.03
CA ASN A 120 0.11 -2.22 -3.99
C ASN A 120 1.49 -1.61 -3.65
N LEU A 121 1.55 -0.42 -3.05
CA LEU A 121 2.82 0.26 -2.77
C LEU A 121 3.69 -0.55 -1.80
N VAL A 122 4.94 -0.76 -2.19
CA VAL A 122 5.99 -1.31 -1.34
C VAL A 122 6.95 -0.19 -0.97
N ALA A 123 7.10 0.03 0.34
CA ALA A 123 8.07 0.99 0.87
C ALA A 123 9.38 0.28 1.24
N PHE A 124 10.49 0.80 0.72
CA PHE A 124 11.84 0.38 1.05
C PHE A 124 12.46 1.41 2.00
N ARG A 125 12.99 0.93 3.14
CA ARG A 125 13.88 1.71 4.00
C ARG A 125 15.30 1.25 3.72
N ILE A 126 16.09 2.13 3.10
CA ILE A 126 17.45 1.81 2.68
C ILE A 126 18.41 2.53 3.61
N ALA A 127 19.22 1.71 4.28
CA ALA A 127 20.26 2.20 5.15
C ALA A 127 21.53 2.55 4.37
N ASN A 128 22.31 3.47 4.92
CA ASN A 128 23.66 3.81 4.47
C ASN A 128 23.75 4.28 3.02
N VAL A 129 22.72 4.99 2.54
CA VAL A 129 22.78 5.60 1.21
C VAL A 129 23.88 6.67 1.25
N PRO A 130 24.91 6.58 0.39
CA PRO A 130 25.97 7.58 0.37
C PRO A 130 25.38 8.92 -0.08
N ALA A 131 25.72 10.01 0.61
CA ALA A 131 25.27 11.34 0.24
C ALA A 131 25.96 11.83 -1.04
N THR A 132 27.19 11.38 -1.28
CA THR A 132 27.98 11.71 -2.47
C THR A 132 28.74 10.50 -2.99
N ILE A 133 28.90 10.43 -4.32
CA ILE A 133 29.70 9.44 -5.02
C ILE A 133 30.79 10.19 -5.76
N LYS A 134 32.06 9.80 -5.54
CA LYS A 134 33.19 10.34 -6.27
C LYS A 134 33.51 9.44 -7.47
N THR A 135 33.52 10.02 -8.66
CA THR A 135 34.05 9.43 -9.88
C THR A 135 35.39 10.10 -10.20
N PRO A 136 36.22 9.54 -11.11
CA PRO A 136 37.49 10.16 -11.49
C PRO A 136 37.32 11.59 -12.01
N ASP A 137 36.19 11.88 -12.66
CA ASP A 137 35.95 13.13 -13.36
C ASP A 137 35.18 14.16 -12.52
N CYS A 138 34.37 13.72 -11.54
CA CYS A 138 33.59 14.63 -10.70
C CYS A 138 33.05 13.99 -9.40
N THR A 139 32.37 14.79 -8.58
CA THR A 139 31.63 14.31 -7.41
C THR A 139 30.14 14.53 -7.66
N HIS A 140 29.34 13.46 -7.61
CA HIS A 140 27.90 13.52 -7.73
C HIS A 140 27.23 13.49 -6.35
N THR A 141 26.27 14.38 -6.12
CA THR A 141 25.36 14.28 -4.98
C THR A 141 24.27 13.27 -5.31
N VAL A 142 24.04 12.31 -4.41
CA VAL A 142 23.02 11.28 -4.61
C VAL A 142 21.65 11.86 -4.30
N ASN A 143 20.78 11.90 -5.31
CA ASN A 143 19.40 12.36 -5.16
C ASN A 143 18.41 11.19 -5.12
N ALA A 144 17.12 11.49 -4.89
CA ALA A 144 16.08 10.47 -4.78
C ALA A 144 15.89 9.66 -6.07
N ASP A 145 16.10 10.27 -7.24
CA ASP A 145 15.94 9.62 -8.54
C ASP A 145 17.01 8.55 -8.77
N TRP A 146 18.26 8.85 -8.40
CA TRP A 146 19.36 7.89 -8.46
C TRP A 146 19.12 6.68 -7.56
N VAL A 147 18.64 6.92 -6.34
CA VAL A 147 18.29 5.83 -5.41
C VAL A 147 17.15 4.99 -5.98
N SER A 148 16.14 5.62 -6.55
CA SER A 148 15.00 4.94 -7.17
C SER A 148 15.44 4.09 -8.36
N LEU A 149 16.27 4.64 -9.25
CA LEU A 149 16.81 3.94 -10.42
C LEU A 149 17.68 2.74 -10.02
N GLU A 150 18.49 2.88 -8.97
CA GLU A 150 19.31 1.78 -8.45
C GLU A 150 18.46 0.65 -7.87
N ILE A 151 17.36 0.97 -7.17
CA ILE A 151 16.40 -0.03 -6.70
C ILE A 151 15.81 -0.77 -7.91
N TYR A 152 15.36 -0.06 -8.94
CA TYR A 152 14.83 -0.67 -10.17
C TYR A 152 15.83 -1.60 -10.84
N ARG A 153 17.11 -1.24 -10.87
CA ARG A 153 18.17 -2.08 -11.45
C ARG A 153 18.37 -3.41 -10.70
N LYS A 154 18.06 -3.46 -9.41
CA LYS A 154 18.41 -4.59 -8.52
C LYS A 154 17.25 -5.55 -8.22
N THR A 155 16.02 -5.14 -8.46
CA THR A 155 14.80 -5.92 -8.14
C THR A 155 14.01 -6.23 -9.39
#